data_AF-A0A0B6RTY0-F1
#
_entry.id   AF-A0A0B6RTY0-F1
#
_cell.length_a   1.000
_cell.length_b   1.000
_cell.length_c   1.000
_cell.angle_alpha   90.00
_cell.angle_beta   90.00
_cell.angle_gamma   90.00
#
_symmetry.space_group_name_H-M   'P 1'
#
loop_
_entity.id
_entity.type
_entity.pdbx_description
1 polymer ?
#
loop_
_entity_poly.entity_id
_entity_poly.type
_entity_poly.pdbx_seq_one_letter_code
_entity_poly.pdbx_strand_id
1 'polypeptide(L)'
;MAIDLETLRKTVGDDASARAEDAERAGARWFAALLNGRTWRALLTTLLVLAALMLAGAAAWLLAHRPLHSPSFGGAEIRRFVATLRPAPRQAANPASVAPAPRARPDHAGAAARPPLSIEAVARDADPDIARVLALARTGDQAAIAEAARQAGRSVDFSRYRWQRDRKAARALNQDAIAAFNGRGDAQAAYEIQRKALEADPLDGEVAGNLALYAYRTGRVGEARLYALYALAVPRADGKSGRTADWTTLAAIEAANGDAAGARGAMYVTLALASDVRLRCVSAVQATARTYGSRLRDATEAMLARVRERSLSDAPECGLPVRW
;
A
#
# COMPACT_ATOMS: atom_id res chain seq x y z
N MET A 1 6.70 -44.24 47.32
CA MET A 1 5.37 -43.64 47.55
C MET A 1 4.65 -43.62 46.20
N ALA A 2 3.85 -44.66 45.92
CA ALA A 2 3.14 -44.77 44.64
C ALA A 2 1.80 -44.05 44.77
N ILE A 3 1.59 -43.01 43.96
CA ILE A 3 0.32 -42.28 43.92
C ILE A 3 -0.65 -43.12 43.09
N ASP A 4 -1.79 -43.46 43.69
CA ASP A 4 -2.86 -44.22 43.06
C ASP A 4 -3.51 -43.42 41.92
N LEU A 5 -3.34 -43.92 40.70
CA LEU A 5 -3.83 -43.31 39.46
C LEU A 5 -5.36 -43.31 39.37
N GLU A 6 -6.04 -44.20 40.09
CA GLU A 6 -7.51 -44.27 40.14
C GLU A 6 -8.09 -43.03 40.85
N THR A 7 -7.44 -42.62 41.93
CA THR A 7 -7.82 -41.46 42.74
C THR A 7 -7.65 -40.14 41.97
N LEU A 8 -6.60 -40.00 41.17
CA LEU A 8 -6.36 -38.83 40.30
C LEU A 8 -7.36 -38.72 39.15
N ARG A 9 -7.76 -39.85 38.56
CA ARG A 9 -8.74 -39.86 37.46
C ARG A 9 -10.13 -39.44 37.94
N LYS A 10 -10.51 -39.82 39.16
CA LYS A 10 -11.80 -39.44 39.75
C LYS A 10 -11.87 -37.95 40.08
N THR A 11 -10.82 -37.39 40.68
CA THR A 11 -10.77 -35.95 41.04
C THR A 11 -10.80 -35.04 39.80
N VAL A 12 -10.09 -35.41 38.73
CA VAL A 12 -10.12 -34.63 37.47
C VAL A 12 -11.48 -34.71 36.77
N GLY A 13 -12.19 -35.84 36.90
CA GLY A 13 -13.54 -36.01 36.37
C GLY A 13 -14.58 -35.14 37.08
N ASP A 14 -14.52 -35.07 38.41
CA ASP A 14 -15.45 -34.31 39.24
C ASP A 14 -15.25 -32.79 39.10
N ASP A 15 -14.00 -32.33 38.90
CA ASP A 15 -13.68 -30.92 38.62
C ASP A 15 -14.16 -30.45 37.23
N ALA A 16 -14.17 -31.35 36.24
CA ALA A 16 -14.60 -31.02 34.88
C ALA A 16 -16.13 -30.90 34.77
N SER A 17 -16.88 -31.76 35.48
CA SER A 17 -18.34 -31.71 35.52
C SER A 17 -18.85 -30.47 36.27
N ALA A 18 -18.22 -30.11 37.39
CA ALA A 18 -18.56 -28.88 38.13
C ALA A 18 -18.36 -27.61 37.29
N ARG A 19 -17.27 -27.53 36.51
CA ARG A 19 -17.02 -26.38 35.61
C ARG A 19 -18.00 -26.30 34.44
N ALA A 20 -18.49 -27.44 33.95
CA ALA A 20 -19.49 -27.47 32.88
C ALA A 20 -20.85 -26.94 33.37
N GLU A 21 -21.28 -27.32 34.58
CA GLU A 21 -22.54 -26.82 35.16
C GLU A 21 -22.50 -25.31 35.44
N ASP A 22 -21.37 -24.77 35.91
CA ASP A 22 -21.24 -23.34 36.15
C ASP A 22 -21.25 -22.52 34.84
N ALA A 23 -20.70 -23.07 33.75
CA ALA A 23 -20.74 -22.44 32.43
C ALA A 23 -22.17 -22.39 31.86
N GLU A 24 -22.97 -23.46 32.04
CA GLU A 24 -24.39 -23.47 31.64
C GLU A 24 -25.23 -22.49 32.45
N ARG A 25 -25.02 -22.40 33.77
CA ARG A 25 -25.71 -21.42 34.63
C ARG A 25 -25.34 -19.98 34.27
N ALA A 26 -24.10 -19.72 33.88
CA ALA A 26 -23.68 -18.40 33.40
C ALA A 26 -24.34 -18.05 32.05
N GLY A 27 -24.39 -19.00 31.11
CA GLY A 27 -25.06 -18.83 29.82
C GLY A 27 -26.56 -18.53 29.96
N ALA A 28 -27.25 -19.23 30.85
CA ALA A 28 -28.68 -19.02 31.11
C ALA A 28 -28.98 -17.63 31.70
N ARG A 29 -28.11 -17.10 32.58
CA ARG A 29 -28.25 -15.75 33.16
C ARG A 29 -28.02 -14.64 32.12
N TRP A 30 -27.08 -14.86 31.19
CA TRP A 30 -26.85 -13.94 30.06
C TRP A 30 -28.04 -13.91 29.09
N PHE A 31 -28.63 -15.07 28.79
CA PHE A 31 -29.81 -15.13 27.92
C PHE A 31 -31.05 -14.45 28.54
N ALA A 32 -31.25 -14.58 29.86
CA ALA A 32 -32.32 -13.90 30.58
C ALA A 32 -32.15 -12.37 30.60
N ALA A 33 -30.91 -11.86 30.62
CA ALA A 33 -30.62 -10.42 30.56
C ALA A 33 -30.89 -9.81 29.17
N LEU A 34 -30.73 -10.59 28.10
CA LEU A 34 -31.03 -10.19 26.71
C LEU A 34 -32.54 -10.04 26.43
N LEU A 35 -33.39 -10.75 27.17
CA LEU A 35 -34.85 -10.73 27.02
C LEU A 35 -35.53 -9.63 27.87
N ASN A 36 -34.79 -8.87 28.67
CA ASN A 36 -35.37 -7.86 29.55
C ASN A 36 -35.56 -6.53 28.80
N GLY A 37 -36.81 -6.15 28.48
CA GLY A 37 -37.16 -4.98 27.65
C GLY A 37 -36.66 -3.61 28.14
N ARG A 38 -36.06 -3.55 29.33
CA ARG A 38 -35.45 -2.34 29.91
C ARG A 38 -34.07 -2.03 29.31
N THR A 39 -33.32 -3.03 28.83
CA THR A 39 -32.01 -2.84 28.18
C THR A 39 -32.14 -2.32 26.75
N TRP A 40 -33.17 -2.78 26.02
CA TRP A 40 -33.48 -2.32 24.66
C TRP A 40 -33.86 -0.84 24.61
N ARG A 41 -34.63 -0.34 25.59
CA ARG A 41 -35.00 1.08 25.65
C ARG A 41 -33.79 2.00 25.86
N ALA A 42 -32.81 1.57 26.66
CA ALA A 42 -31.59 2.34 26.92
C ALA A 42 -30.65 2.38 25.70
N LEU A 43 -30.58 1.29 24.92
CA LEU A 43 -29.82 1.26 23.68
C LEU A 43 -30.45 2.16 22.60
N LEU A 44 -31.78 2.14 22.49
CA LEU A 44 -32.52 3.00 21.54
C LEU A 44 -32.38 4.48 21.86
N THR A 45 -32.46 4.89 23.13
CA THR A 45 -32.24 6.30 23.51
C THR A 45 -30.81 6.74 23.22
N THR A 46 -29.82 5.89 23.47
CA THR A 46 -28.40 6.22 23.18
C THR A 46 -28.16 6.40 21.68
N LEU A 47 -28.74 5.53 20.84
CA LEU A 47 -28.65 5.65 19.37
C LEU A 47 -29.33 6.92 18.84
N LEU A 48 -30.49 7.30 19.40
CA LEU A 48 -31.21 8.51 19.00
C LEU A 48 -30.43 9.79 19.37
N VAL A 49 -29.78 9.82 20.53
CA VAL A 49 -28.94 10.96 20.96
C VAL A 49 -27.71 11.11 20.03
N LEU A 50 -27.07 10.00 19.66
CA LEU A 50 -25.94 10.02 18.72
C LEU A 50 -26.36 10.48 17.31
N ALA A 51 -27.52 10.04 16.83
CA ALA A 51 -28.06 10.49 15.55
C ALA A 51 -28.38 12.00 15.54
N ALA A 52 -28.93 12.53 16.64
CA ALA A 52 -29.22 13.96 16.78
C ALA A 52 -27.93 14.82 16.78
N LEU A 53 -26.86 14.35 17.44
CA LEU A 53 -25.56 15.04 17.48
C LEU A 53 -24.88 15.07 16.11
N MET A 54 -24.97 13.98 15.34
CA MET A 54 -24.45 13.91 13.96
C MET A 54 -25.14 14.92 13.03
N LEU A 55 -26.47 15.03 13.12
CA LEU A 55 -27.25 15.95 12.30
C LEU A 55 -26.95 17.43 12.63
N ALA A 56 -26.77 17.75 13.92
CA ALA A 56 -26.38 19.10 14.34
C ALA A 56 -24.98 19.50 13.84
N GLY A 57 -24.02 18.56 13.83
CA GLY A 57 -22.67 18.79 13.30
C GLY A 57 -22.66 19.03 11.79
N ALA A 58 -23.47 18.29 11.03
CA ALA A 58 -23.59 18.47 9.57
C ALA A 58 -24.19 19.84 9.19
N ALA A 59 -25.18 20.32 9.94
CA ALA A 59 -25.79 21.63 9.71
C ALA A 59 -24.80 22.78 9.98
N ALA A 60 -23.99 22.69 11.02
CA ALA A 60 -22.97 23.69 11.35
C ALA A 60 -21.86 23.77 10.28
N TRP A 61 -21.49 22.64 9.67
CA TRP A 61 -20.46 22.59 8.64
C TRP A 61 -20.89 23.23 7.31
N LEU A 62 -22.16 23.03 6.91
CA LEU A 62 -22.74 23.61 5.69
C LEU A 62 -22.90 25.14 5.76
N LEU A 63 -23.11 25.69 6.96
CA LEU A 63 -23.23 27.14 7.16
C LEU A 63 -21.86 27.86 7.11
N ALA A 64 -20.75 27.15 7.35
CA ALA A 64 -19.41 27.74 7.44
C ALA A 64 -18.63 27.80 6.11
N HIS A 65 -19.04 27.08 5.06
CA HIS A 65 -18.28 26.96 3.82
C HIS A 65 -19.07 27.46 2.59
N ARG A 66 -19.11 28.79 2.40
CA ARG A 66 -19.46 29.37 1.09
C ARG A 66 -18.21 29.45 0.20
N PRO A 67 -18.29 29.10 -1.09
CA PRO A 67 -17.12 29.05 -1.96
C PRO A 67 -16.71 30.47 -2.38
N LEU A 68 -15.47 30.86 -2.04
CA LEU A 68 -14.80 32.00 -2.67
C LEU A 68 -14.20 31.56 -3.99
N HIS A 69 -14.50 32.31 -5.05
CA HIS A 69 -13.93 32.13 -6.37
C HIS A 69 -12.40 32.21 -6.33
N SER A 70 -11.74 31.28 -7.03
CA SER A 70 -10.29 31.30 -7.28
C SER A 70 -10.03 31.58 -8.76
N PRO A 71 -8.99 32.36 -9.11
CA PRO A 71 -8.73 32.77 -10.48
C PRO A 71 -8.07 31.64 -11.29
N SER A 72 -8.34 31.64 -12.59
CA SER A 72 -7.73 30.75 -13.58
C SER A 72 -6.32 31.20 -13.95
N PHE A 73 -5.34 30.30 -13.88
CA PHE A 73 -4.01 30.49 -14.46
C PHE A 73 -3.86 29.62 -15.71
N GLY A 74 -3.59 30.27 -16.85
CA GLY A 74 -3.67 29.71 -18.20
C GLY A 74 -2.40 28.99 -18.68
N GLY A 75 -2.60 27.96 -19.51
CA GLY A 75 -1.59 27.08 -20.10
C GLY A 75 -0.70 27.68 -21.20
N ALA A 76 -0.17 28.87 -20.99
CA ALA A 76 0.77 29.53 -21.91
C ALA A 76 2.26 29.24 -21.57
N GLU A 77 2.59 28.91 -20.32
CA GLU A 77 3.98 28.70 -19.91
C GLU A 77 4.55 27.32 -20.28
N ILE A 78 3.70 26.29 -20.39
CA ILE A 78 4.14 24.91 -20.70
C ILE A 78 4.64 24.78 -22.14
N ARG A 79 4.16 25.62 -23.07
CA ARG A 79 4.55 25.55 -24.49
C ARG A 79 5.95 26.08 -24.81
N ARG A 80 6.57 26.90 -23.94
CA ARG A 80 7.95 27.39 -24.17
C ARG A 80 9.03 26.39 -23.81
N PHE A 81 8.76 25.43 -22.93
CA PHE A 81 9.78 24.52 -22.40
C PHE A 81 10.11 23.35 -23.34
N VAL A 82 9.18 22.96 -24.23
CA VAL A 82 9.37 21.85 -25.16
C VAL A 82 10.36 22.20 -26.30
N ALA A 83 10.68 23.48 -26.51
CA ALA A 83 11.52 23.93 -27.63
C ALA A 83 13.05 23.88 -27.38
N THR A 84 13.52 23.56 -26.16
CA THR A 84 14.96 23.68 -25.80
C THR A 84 15.72 22.36 -25.65
N LEU A 85 15.11 21.21 -25.94
CA LEU A 85 15.80 19.92 -25.87
C LEU A 85 16.49 19.58 -27.21
N ARG A 86 17.64 20.22 -27.46
CA ARG A 86 18.61 19.78 -28.47
C ARG A 86 19.77 19.06 -27.74
N PRO A 87 20.17 17.84 -28.15
CA PRO A 87 21.23 17.11 -27.45
C PRO A 87 22.60 17.72 -27.78
N ALA A 88 23.42 17.97 -26.75
CA ALA A 88 24.82 18.36 -26.88
C ALA A 88 25.73 17.15 -27.15
N PRO A 89 26.87 17.31 -27.85
CA PRO A 89 27.75 16.20 -28.21
C PRO A 89 28.64 15.76 -27.04
N ARG A 90 28.84 14.43 -26.92
CA ARG A 90 29.72 13.80 -25.94
C ARG A 90 31.19 14.11 -26.26
N GLN A 91 31.90 14.73 -25.31
CA GLN A 91 33.37 14.73 -25.31
C GLN A 91 33.88 13.49 -24.56
N ALA A 92 34.83 12.79 -25.19
CA ALA A 92 35.55 11.68 -24.61
C ALA A 92 36.62 12.19 -23.63
N ALA A 93 36.62 11.71 -22.39
CA ALA A 93 37.67 11.99 -21.42
C ALA A 93 38.76 10.91 -21.50
N ASN A 94 40.01 11.37 -21.62
CA ASN A 94 41.23 10.56 -21.67
C ASN A 94 41.66 10.16 -20.23
N PRO A 95 42.22 8.97 -19.99
CA PRO A 95 42.58 8.52 -18.65
C PRO A 95 44.03 8.87 -18.33
N ALA A 96 44.26 9.66 -17.27
CA ALA A 96 45.60 9.81 -16.70
C ALA A 96 45.56 9.96 -15.17
N SER A 97 46.19 8.98 -14.51
CA SER A 97 46.88 9.04 -13.21
C SER A 97 46.07 9.34 -11.94
N VAL A 98 45.83 8.27 -11.16
CA VAL A 98 45.32 8.31 -9.78
C VAL A 98 46.51 8.20 -8.82
N ALA A 99 46.73 9.22 -7.99
CA ALA A 99 47.49 9.10 -6.74
C ALA A 99 46.49 9.06 -5.56
N PRO A 100 46.67 8.20 -4.54
CA PRO A 100 45.69 8.05 -3.48
C PRO A 100 45.81 9.20 -2.46
N ALA A 101 44.74 10.00 -2.34
CA ALA A 101 44.63 11.03 -1.32
C ALA A 101 44.40 10.43 0.09
N PRO A 102 44.94 11.04 1.16
CA PRO A 102 44.75 10.57 2.52
C PRO A 102 43.30 10.72 2.99
N ARG A 103 42.82 9.74 3.77
CA ARG A 103 41.45 9.68 4.30
C ARG A 103 41.14 10.90 5.18
N ALA A 104 40.38 11.85 4.63
CA ALA A 104 39.80 12.95 5.39
C ALA A 104 38.67 12.44 6.31
N ARG A 105 38.60 13.01 7.52
CA ARG A 105 37.50 12.84 8.48
C ARG A 105 36.16 13.23 7.83
N PRO A 106 35.01 12.67 8.28
CA PRO A 106 33.72 13.02 7.70
C PRO A 106 33.37 14.48 8.02
N ASP A 107 33.36 15.32 6.99
CA ASP A 107 32.97 16.72 7.10
C ASP A 107 31.45 16.83 7.38
N HIS A 108 31.10 17.41 8.53
CA HIS A 108 29.73 17.83 8.85
C HIS A 108 29.21 19.00 7.97
N ALA A 109 30.03 19.50 7.04
CA ALA A 109 29.65 20.52 6.04
C ALA A 109 28.70 19.99 4.94
N GLY A 110 28.53 18.66 4.81
CA GLY A 110 27.80 18.03 3.70
C GLY A 110 26.26 18.06 3.77
N ALA A 111 25.64 18.45 4.89
CA ALA A 111 24.17 18.41 5.01
C ALA A 111 23.46 19.53 4.24
N ALA A 112 24.08 20.72 4.14
CA ALA A 112 23.49 21.89 3.45
C ALA A 112 23.61 21.82 1.91
N ALA A 113 24.52 21.00 1.38
CA ALA A 113 24.77 20.87 -0.05
C ALA A 113 23.86 19.84 -0.77
N ARG A 114 23.08 19.04 -0.02
CA ARG A 114 22.24 17.98 -0.60
C ARG A 114 21.03 18.58 -1.33
N PRO A 115 20.70 18.14 -2.56
CA PRO A 115 19.50 18.58 -3.27
C PRO A 115 18.22 18.17 -2.52
N PRO A 116 17.10 18.91 -2.68
CA PRO A 116 15.81 18.49 -2.13
C PRO A 116 15.43 17.13 -2.72
N LEU A 117 14.75 16.31 -1.93
CA LEU A 117 14.23 15.04 -2.39
C LEU A 117 13.30 15.25 -3.58
N SER A 118 13.61 14.60 -4.71
CA SER A 118 12.81 14.63 -5.93
C SER A 118 12.24 13.24 -6.17
N ILE A 119 10.91 13.19 -6.32
CA ILE A 119 10.18 11.96 -6.63
C ILE A 119 10.65 11.40 -7.97
N GLU A 120 10.85 12.27 -8.97
CA GLU A 120 11.26 11.90 -10.32
C GLU A 120 12.68 11.33 -10.34
N ALA A 121 13.60 11.92 -9.57
CA ALA A 121 14.97 11.43 -9.48
C ALA A 121 15.01 10.04 -8.83
N VAL A 122 14.31 9.87 -7.71
CA VAL A 122 14.24 8.56 -7.01
C VAL A 122 13.54 7.51 -7.88
N ALA A 123 12.43 7.85 -8.53
CA ALA A 123 11.73 6.93 -9.43
C ALA A 123 12.62 6.49 -10.60
N ARG A 124 13.38 7.42 -11.20
CA ARG A 124 14.34 7.12 -12.26
C ARG A 124 15.47 6.20 -11.78
N ASP A 125 16.01 6.47 -10.59
CA ASP A 125 17.09 5.66 -10.02
C ASP A 125 16.60 4.24 -9.66
N ALA A 126 15.34 4.08 -9.25
CA ALA A 126 14.74 2.80 -8.88
C ALA A 126 14.27 1.94 -10.07
N ASP A 127 13.90 2.57 -11.21
CA ASP A 127 13.28 1.91 -12.35
C ASP A 127 14.07 0.68 -12.87
N PRO A 128 15.40 0.76 -13.10
CA PRO A 128 16.16 -0.39 -13.61
C PRO A 128 16.11 -1.61 -12.68
N ASP A 129 16.06 -1.38 -11.37
CA ASP A 129 16.08 -2.44 -10.37
C ASP A 129 14.70 -3.09 -10.25
N ILE A 130 13.65 -2.28 -10.23
CA ILE A 130 12.26 -2.75 -10.26
C ILE A 130 12.01 -3.51 -11.56
N ALA A 131 12.46 -3.00 -12.72
CA ALA A 131 12.35 -3.69 -14.00
C ALA A 131 13.03 -5.07 -14.01
N ARG A 132 14.20 -5.20 -13.34
CA ARG A 132 14.86 -6.51 -13.15
C ARG A 132 14.02 -7.44 -12.27
N VAL A 133 13.39 -6.95 -11.22
CA VAL A 133 12.45 -7.74 -10.40
C VAL A 133 11.28 -8.23 -11.25
N LEU A 134 10.65 -7.37 -12.06
CA LEU A 134 9.54 -7.76 -12.93
C LEU A 134 9.96 -8.81 -13.97
N ALA A 135 11.16 -8.68 -14.54
CA ALA A 135 11.70 -9.64 -15.49
C ALA A 135 11.99 -11.00 -14.81
N LEU A 136 12.68 -10.99 -13.66
CA LEU A 136 12.94 -12.18 -12.86
C LEU A 136 11.64 -12.85 -12.44
N ALA A 137 10.63 -12.07 -12.03
CA ALA A 137 9.36 -12.58 -11.58
C ALA A 137 8.63 -13.41 -12.62
N ARG A 138 8.92 -13.26 -13.92
CA ARG A 138 8.33 -14.11 -14.96
C ARG A 138 8.90 -15.52 -14.99
N THR A 139 10.12 -15.74 -14.51
CA THR A 139 10.82 -17.05 -14.64
C THR A 139 11.25 -17.64 -13.30
N GLY A 140 11.60 -16.83 -12.31
CA GLY A 140 12.15 -17.24 -11.02
C GLY A 140 11.17 -17.99 -10.11
N ASP A 141 11.72 -18.63 -9.08
CA ASP A 141 10.95 -19.19 -7.97
C ASP A 141 10.49 -18.11 -6.97
N GLN A 142 9.60 -18.47 -6.04
CA GLN A 142 9.00 -17.49 -5.12
C GLN A 142 10.05 -16.84 -4.19
N ALA A 143 11.08 -17.58 -3.77
CA ALA A 143 12.07 -17.08 -2.83
C ALA A 143 13.02 -16.06 -3.50
N ALA A 144 13.49 -16.37 -4.71
CA ALA A 144 14.33 -15.48 -5.52
C ALA A 144 13.59 -14.18 -5.86
N ILE A 145 12.30 -14.26 -6.20
CA ILE A 145 11.48 -13.08 -6.47
C ILE A 145 11.33 -12.21 -5.22
N ALA A 146 11.03 -12.83 -4.07
CA ALA A 146 10.88 -12.10 -2.82
C ALA A 146 12.19 -11.42 -2.38
N GLU A 147 13.34 -12.09 -2.55
CA GLU A 147 14.66 -11.50 -2.31
C GLU A 147 14.93 -10.32 -3.22
N ALA A 148 14.74 -10.47 -4.53
CA ALA A 148 14.97 -9.39 -5.49
C ALA A 148 14.07 -8.18 -5.20
N ALA A 149 12.81 -8.39 -4.81
CA ALA A 149 11.91 -7.32 -4.42
C ALA A 149 12.38 -6.58 -3.14
N ARG A 150 12.95 -7.29 -2.16
CA ARG A 150 13.56 -6.69 -0.96
C ARG A 150 14.82 -5.88 -1.30
N GLN A 151 15.63 -6.35 -2.23
CA GLN A 151 16.83 -5.64 -2.68
C GLN A 151 16.48 -4.37 -3.46
N ALA A 152 15.49 -4.44 -4.37
CA ALA A 152 15.03 -3.28 -5.12
C ALA A 152 14.50 -2.16 -4.22
N GLY A 153 13.84 -2.48 -3.10
CA GLY A 153 13.40 -1.48 -2.11
C GLY A 153 14.52 -0.79 -1.33
N ARG A 154 15.78 -1.16 -1.58
CA ARG A 154 16.99 -0.60 -0.96
C ARG A 154 17.99 -0.06 -1.99
N SER A 155 17.63 -0.02 -3.27
CA SER A 155 18.56 0.34 -4.35
C SER A 155 18.89 1.84 -4.38
N VAL A 156 18.00 2.68 -3.85
CA VAL A 156 18.18 4.12 -3.87
C VAL A 156 18.79 4.59 -2.55
N ASP A 157 19.93 5.28 -2.64
CA ASP A 157 20.51 5.99 -1.50
C ASP A 157 19.73 7.27 -1.24
N PHE A 158 18.81 7.24 -0.27
CA PHE A 158 18.09 8.43 0.14
C PHE A 158 19.00 9.42 0.87
N SER A 159 20.13 9.01 1.46
CA SER A 159 20.98 9.89 2.28
C SER A 159 21.57 11.07 1.49
N ARG A 160 21.62 11.00 0.16
CA ARG A 160 22.04 12.07 -0.73
C ARG A 160 21.06 13.25 -0.84
N TYR A 161 19.82 13.10 -0.38
CA TYR A 161 18.79 14.13 -0.47
C TYR A 161 18.62 14.91 0.85
N ARG A 162 17.89 16.02 0.81
CA ARG A 162 17.33 16.69 2.00
C ARG A 162 15.80 16.58 1.99
N TRP A 163 15.20 16.31 3.15
CA TRP A 163 13.76 16.23 3.34
C TRP A 163 13.39 16.61 4.78
N GLN A 164 12.12 16.93 4.99
CA GLN A 164 11.52 17.13 6.30
C GLN A 164 10.42 16.09 6.51
N ARG A 165 10.08 15.82 7.78
CA ARG A 165 9.05 14.83 8.12
C ARG A 165 8.13 15.37 9.20
N ASP A 166 6.87 15.55 8.84
CA ASP A 166 5.75 15.65 9.76
C ASP A 166 4.86 14.40 9.59
N ARG A 167 5.22 13.34 10.33
CA ARG A 167 4.51 12.05 10.27
C ARG A 167 3.07 12.18 10.76
N LYS A 168 2.81 13.09 11.71
CA LYS A 168 1.48 13.25 12.30
C LYS A 168 0.54 13.88 11.26
N ALA A 169 0.98 14.96 10.61
CA ALA A 169 0.22 15.59 9.54
C ALA A 169 0.02 14.63 8.36
N ALA A 170 1.08 13.93 7.93
CA ALA A 170 0.98 12.96 6.84
C ALA A 170 -0.04 11.85 7.13
N ARG A 171 -0.09 11.34 8.36
CA ARG A 171 -1.05 10.29 8.76
C ARG A 171 -2.49 10.78 8.83
N ALA A 172 -2.72 11.98 9.34
CA ALA A 172 -4.05 12.59 9.33
C ALA A 172 -4.54 12.79 7.88
N LEU A 173 -3.69 13.37 7.01
CA LEU A 173 -4.02 13.58 5.60
C LEU A 173 -4.25 12.26 4.86
N ASN A 174 -3.46 11.22 5.14
CA ASN A 174 -3.67 9.89 4.55
C ASN A 174 -5.04 9.30 4.94
N GLN A 175 -5.46 9.46 6.20
CA GLN A 175 -6.79 9.02 6.64
C GLN A 175 -7.91 9.78 5.94
N ASP A 176 -7.77 11.09 5.78
CA ASP A 176 -8.73 11.93 5.06
C ASP A 176 -8.84 11.54 3.57
N ALA A 177 -7.70 11.24 2.93
CA ALA A 177 -7.66 10.77 1.55
C ALA A 177 -8.32 9.40 1.39
N ILE A 178 -8.04 8.46 2.31
CA ILE A 178 -8.71 7.14 2.34
C ILE A 178 -10.22 7.30 2.51
N ALA A 179 -10.67 8.20 3.40
CA ALA A 179 -12.08 8.47 3.62
C ALA A 179 -12.75 9.09 2.38
N ALA A 180 -12.06 10.02 1.70
CA ALA A 180 -12.54 10.59 0.43
C ALA A 180 -12.69 9.50 -0.66
N PHE A 181 -11.69 8.63 -0.79
CA PHE A 181 -11.68 7.58 -1.80
C PHE A 181 -12.74 6.50 -1.53
N ASN A 182 -12.75 5.91 -0.33
CA ASN A 182 -13.62 4.79 -0.01
C ASN A 182 -15.07 5.22 0.29
N GLY A 183 -15.25 6.39 0.91
CA GLY A 183 -16.58 6.85 1.34
C GLY A 183 -17.36 7.54 0.24
N ARG A 184 -16.71 8.37 -0.59
CA ARG A 184 -17.36 9.17 -1.63
C ARG A 184 -17.04 8.72 -3.06
N GLY A 185 -16.10 7.79 -3.23
CA GLY A 185 -15.59 7.43 -4.56
C GLY A 185 -14.79 8.56 -5.22
N ASP A 186 -14.39 9.58 -4.45
CA ASP A 186 -13.79 10.81 -4.98
C ASP A 186 -12.27 10.66 -5.08
N ALA A 187 -11.84 10.02 -6.17
CA ALA A 187 -10.43 9.80 -6.45
C ALA A 187 -9.65 11.10 -6.67
N GLN A 188 -10.31 12.17 -7.15
CA GLN A 188 -9.65 13.45 -7.37
C GLN A 188 -9.37 14.16 -6.04
N ALA A 189 -10.35 14.22 -5.14
CA ALA A 189 -10.11 14.76 -3.80
C ALA A 189 -9.07 13.93 -3.03
N ALA A 190 -9.13 12.60 -3.11
CA ALA A 190 -8.14 11.73 -2.51
C ALA A 190 -6.73 12.01 -3.04
N TYR A 191 -6.56 12.18 -4.36
CA TYR A 191 -5.28 12.54 -4.97
C TYR A 191 -4.74 13.88 -4.43
N GLU A 192 -5.55 14.93 -4.37
CA GLU A 192 -5.11 16.25 -3.89
C GLU A 192 -4.72 16.24 -2.41
N ILE A 193 -5.47 15.53 -1.56
CA ILE A 193 -5.15 15.38 -0.13
C ILE A 193 -3.86 14.56 0.01
N GLN A 194 -3.73 13.46 -0.74
CA GLN A 194 -2.60 12.57 -0.65
C GLN A 194 -1.29 13.21 -1.13
N ARG A 195 -1.35 14.13 -2.09
CA ARG A 195 -0.19 14.94 -2.51
C ARG A 195 0.37 15.76 -1.34
N LYS A 196 -0.50 16.39 -0.55
CA LYS A 196 -0.12 17.11 0.68
C LYS A 196 0.43 16.16 1.75
N ALA A 197 -0.13 14.95 1.87
CA ALA A 197 0.38 13.94 2.78
C ALA A 197 1.83 13.55 2.45
N LEU A 198 2.14 13.40 1.15
CA LEU A 198 3.49 13.08 0.69
C LEU A 198 4.47 14.24 0.91
N GLU A 199 4.03 15.49 0.72
CA GLU A 199 4.83 16.67 1.06
C GLU A 199 5.15 16.73 2.57
N ALA A 200 4.22 16.32 3.42
CA ALA A 200 4.40 16.29 4.87
C ALA A 200 5.37 15.19 5.33
N ASP A 201 5.28 13.97 4.80
CA ASP A 201 6.25 12.90 5.05
C ASP A 201 6.60 12.14 3.76
N PRO A 202 7.67 12.54 3.05
CA PRO A 202 8.02 11.90 1.79
C PRO A 202 8.60 10.49 1.98
N LEU A 203 8.97 10.09 3.20
CA LEU A 203 9.44 8.73 3.50
C LEU A 203 8.33 7.81 4.01
N ASP A 204 7.07 8.24 3.94
CA ASP A 204 5.94 7.37 4.26
C ASP A 204 5.54 6.56 3.01
N GLY A 205 5.99 5.30 2.97
CA GLY A 205 5.75 4.41 1.82
C GLY A 205 4.27 4.07 1.61
N GLU A 206 3.45 4.11 2.66
CA GLU A 206 1.99 3.94 2.51
C GLU A 206 1.38 5.14 1.80
N VAL A 207 1.81 6.33 2.21
CA VAL A 207 1.36 7.59 1.63
C VAL A 207 1.72 7.68 0.15
N ALA A 208 2.96 7.35 -0.19
CA ALA A 208 3.44 7.32 -1.57
C ALA A 208 2.67 6.31 -2.44
N GLY A 209 2.47 5.09 -1.94
CA GLY A 209 1.75 4.06 -2.70
C GLY A 209 0.26 4.38 -2.88
N ASN A 210 -0.38 5.00 -1.89
CA ASN A 210 -1.75 5.47 -2.03
C ASN A 210 -1.85 6.61 -3.06
N LEU A 211 -0.86 7.50 -3.13
CA LEU A 211 -0.83 8.55 -4.16
C LEU A 211 -0.74 7.96 -5.57
N ALA A 212 0.07 6.92 -5.76
CA ALA A 212 0.15 6.19 -7.03
C ALA A 212 -1.21 5.61 -7.43
N LEU A 213 -1.92 4.99 -6.48
CA LEU A 213 -3.27 4.48 -6.71
C LEU A 213 -4.22 5.60 -7.12
N TYR A 214 -4.28 6.72 -6.40
CA TYR A 214 -5.21 7.80 -6.71
C TYR A 214 -4.89 8.50 -8.04
N ALA A 215 -3.59 8.65 -8.36
CA ALA A 215 -3.15 9.12 -9.67
C ALA A 215 -3.64 8.19 -10.79
N TYR A 216 -3.50 6.86 -10.61
CA TYR A 216 -4.02 5.88 -11.57
C TYR A 216 -5.54 5.99 -11.72
N ARG A 217 -6.27 6.10 -10.61
CA ARG A 217 -7.75 6.17 -10.60
C ARG A 217 -8.30 7.43 -11.25
N THR A 218 -7.49 8.48 -11.36
CA THR A 218 -7.85 9.72 -12.03
C THR A 218 -7.33 9.81 -13.47
N GLY A 219 -6.76 8.72 -14.01
CA GLY A 219 -6.27 8.64 -15.39
C GLY A 219 -4.88 9.23 -15.61
N ARG A 220 -4.18 9.66 -14.55
CA ARG A 220 -2.81 10.20 -14.62
C ARG A 220 -1.77 9.07 -14.62
N VAL A 221 -1.85 8.17 -15.61
CA VAL A 221 -1.07 6.92 -15.63
C VAL A 221 0.44 7.16 -15.58
N GLY A 222 0.95 8.18 -16.28
CA GLY A 222 2.37 8.53 -16.25
C GLY A 222 2.87 8.97 -14.85
N GLU A 223 2.12 9.86 -14.19
CA GLU A 223 2.41 10.27 -12.81
C GLU A 223 2.28 9.10 -11.83
N ALA A 224 1.25 8.28 -12.00
CA ALA A 224 1.02 7.11 -11.18
C ALA A 224 2.22 6.16 -11.22
N ARG A 225 2.85 5.98 -12.40
CA ARG A 225 4.06 5.16 -12.53
C ARG A 225 5.22 5.74 -11.72
N LEU A 226 5.46 7.05 -11.82
CA LEU A 226 6.50 7.72 -11.03
C LEU A 226 6.28 7.50 -9.53
N TYR A 227 5.06 7.71 -9.04
CA TYR A 227 4.72 7.49 -7.63
C TYR A 227 4.81 6.02 -7.21
N ALA A 228 4.47 5.07 -8.08
CA ALA A 228 4.58 3.65 -7.78
C ALA A 228 6.05 3.20 -7.64
N LEU A 229 6.92 3.62 -8.57
CA LEU A 229 8.35 3.35 -8.50
C LEU A 229 8.97 4.01 -7.26
N TYR A 230 8.61 5.26 -7.00
CA TYR A 230 9.01 5.98 -5.80
C TYR A 230 8.58 5.22 -4.53
N ALA A 231 7.30 4.84 -4.42
CA ALA A 231 6.77 4.12 -3.28
C ALA A 231 7.53 2.81 -3.04
N LEU A 232 7.85 2.04 -4.09
CA LEU A 232 8.63 0.81 -3.98
C LEU A 232 10.08 1.07 -3.54
N ALA A 233 10.66 2.21 -3.90
CA ALA A 233 12.01 2.62 -3.50
C ALA A 233 12.10 3.20 -2.08
N VAL A 234 11.01 3.72 -1.50
CA VAL A 234 11.03 4.32 -0.15
C VAL A 234 11.67 3.34 0.87
N PRO A 235 12.64 3.80 1.69
CA PRO A 235 13.33 2.93 2.64
C PRO A 235 12.36 2.32 3.65
N ARG A 236 12.58 1.05 3.98
CA ARG A 236 11.75 0.28 4.92
C ARG A 236 12.64 -0.45 5.91
N ALA A 237 12.03 -0.85 7.04
CA ALA A 237 12.66 -1.75 7.99
C ALA A 237 13.15 -3.02 7.28
N ASP A 238 14.19 -3.63 7.85
CA ASP A 238 14.86 -4.75 7.22
C ASP A 238 13.91 -5.92 6.90
N GLY A 239 14.09 -6.50 5.71
CA GLY A 239 13.28 -7.63 5.25
C GLY A 239 11.93 -7.26 4.64
N LYS A 240 11.62 -5.97 4.40
CA LYS A 240 10.36 -5.56 3.73
C LYS A 240 10.59 -5.24 2.24
N SER A 241 9.71 -5.75 1.37
CA SER A 241 9.78 -5.68 -0.11
C SER A 241 8.80 -4.68 -0.75
N GLY A 242 8.22 -3.78 0.04
CA GLY A 242 7.04 -3.02 -0.37
C GLY A 242 5.72 -3.73 -0.02
N ARG A 243 4.59 -3.02 -0.10
CA ARG A 243 3.27 -3.63 0.14
C ARG A 243 2.85 -4.38 -1.12
N THR A 244 2.15 -5.50 -0.96
CA THR A 244 1.50 -6.17 -2.12
C THR A 244 0.55 -5.23 -2.86
N ALA A 245 -0.06 -4.27 -2.17
CA ALA A 245 -0.86 -3.20 -2.77
C ALA A 245 -0.05 -2.30 -3.73
N ASP A 246 1.20 -1.97 -3.40
CA ASP A 246 2.07 -1.14 -4.24
C ASP A 246 2.41 -1.88 -5.54
N TRP A 247 2.77 -3.16 -5.45
CA TRP A 247 3.01 -4.03 -6.60
C TRP A 247 1.75 -4.27 -7.44
N THR A 248 0.58 -4.40 -6.82
CA THR A 248 -0.69 -4.52 -7.56
C THR A 248 -1.02 -3.23 -8.31
N THR A 249 -0.73 -2.07 -7.70
CA THR A 249 -0.90 -0.76 -8.36
C THR A 249 0.03 -0.64 -9.55
N LEU A 250 1.31 -1.02 -9.40
CA LEU A 250 2.26 -1.06 -10.50
C LEU A 250 1.78 -1.99 -11.62
N ALA A 251 1.24 -3.17 -11.29
CA ALA A 251 0.69 -4.09 -12.28
C ALA A 251 -0.42 -3.43 -13.13
N ALA A 252 -1.34 -2.70 -12.49
CA ALA A 252 -2.41 -2.00 -13.17
C ALA A 252 -1.89 -0.85 -14.05
N ILE A 253 -0.88 -0.13 -13.58
CA ILE A 253 -0.22 0.95 -14.33
C ILE A 253 0.47 0.40 -15.57
N GLU A 254 1.26 -0.68 -15.43
CA GLU A 254 1.95 -1.29 -16.58
C GLU A 254 0.95 -1.85 -17.59
N ALA A 255 -0.13 -2.48 -17.13
CA ALA A 255 -1.21 -2.92 -18.01
C ALA A 255 -1.87 -1.74 -18.76
N ALA A 256 -2.07 -0.60 -18.09
CA ALA A 256 -2.61 0.60 -18.72
C ALA A 256 -1.65 1.25 -19.73
N ASN A 257 -0.35 1.07 -19.55
CA ASN A 257 0.68 1.48 -20.52
C ASN A 257 0.85 0.47 -21.68
N GLY A 258 0.13 -0.65 -21.68
CA GLY A 258 0.27 -1.70 -22.68
C GLY A 258 1.45 -2.67 -22.42
N ASP A 259 2.15 -2.55 -21.29
CA ASP A 259 3.18 -3.51 -20.89
C ASP A 259 2.57 -4.70 -20.13
N ALA A 260 1.98 -5.62 -20.90
CA ALA A 260 1.42 -6.85 -20.37
C ALA A 260 2.47 -7.73 -19.65
N ALA A 261 3.74 -7.65 -20.05
CA ALA A 261 4.80 -8.46 -19.47
C ALA A 261 5.25 -7.91 -18.10
N GLY A 262 5.32 -6.60 -17.95
CA GLY A 262 5.51 -5.91 -16.68
C GLY A 262 4.34 -6.13 -15.73
N ALA A 263 3.10 -6.01 -16.23
CA ALA A 263 1.90 -6.25 -15.43
C ALA A 263 1.84 -7.66 -14.83
N ARG A 264 2.10 -8.69 -15.65
CA ARG A 264 2.22 -10.08 -15.17
C ARG A 264 3.35 -10.24 -14.16
N GLY A 265 4.53 -9.68 -14.47
CA GLY A 265 5.67 -9.68 -13.56
C GLY A 265 5.31 -9.14 -12.18
N ALA A 266 4.63 -8.00 -12.12
CA ALA A 266 4.22 -7.36 -10.88
C ALA A 266 3.21 -8.20 -10.10
N MET A 267 2.21 -8.81 -10.78
CA MET A 267 1.28 -9.74 -10.13
C MET A 267 2.00 -10.98 -9.58
N TYR A 268 3.01 -11.50 -10.29
CA TYR A 268 3.85 -12.59 -9.77
C TYR A 268 4.68 -12.19 -8.56
N VAL A 269 5.14 -10.94 -8.48
CA VAL A 269 5.75 -10.42 -7.25
C VAL A 269 4.74 -10.44 -6.10
N THR A 270 3.48 -10.03 -6.32
CA THR A 270 2.47 -10.10 -5.24
C THR A 270 2.26 -11.52 -4.71
N LEU A 271 2.34 -12.52 -5.59
CA LEU A 271 2.24 -13.93 -5.23
C LEU A 271 3.46 -14.40 -4.42
N ALA A 272 4.67 -14.02 -4.83
CA ALA A 272 5.90 -14.34 -4.12
C ALA A 272 6.01 -13.74 -2.73
N LEU A 273 5.34 -12.60 -2.52
CA LEU A 273 5.30 -11.91 -1.24
C LEU A 273 4.14 -12.39 -0.33
N ALA A 274 3.27 -13.27 -0.83
CA ALA A 274 2.12 -13.72 -0.07
C ALA A 274 2.50 -14.79 0.95
N SER A 275 2.13 -14.57 2.22
CA SER A 275 2.19 -15.60 3.26
C SER A 275 1.02 -16.59 3.19
N ASP A 276 -0.08 -16.18 2.55
CA ASP A 276 -1.28 -16.99 2.31
C ASP A 276 -1.68 -16.83 0.84
N VAL A 277 -1.48 -17.89 0.05
CA VAL A 277 -1.76 -17.91 -1.39
C VAL A 277 -3.27 -17.78 -1.65
N ARG A 278 -4.13 -18.42 -0.85
CA ARG A 278 -5.59 -18.35 -1.02
C ARG A 278 -6.08 -16.93 -0.79
N LEU A 279 -5.66 -16.28 0.30
CA LEU A 279 -6.03 -14.89 0.57
C LEU A 279 -5.49 -13.93 -0.51
N ARG A 280 -4.31 -14.23 -1.08
CA ARG A 280 -3.75 -13.47 -2.20
C ARG A 280 -4.60 -13.58 -3.46
N CYS A 281 -5.09 -14.77 -3.82
CA CYS A 281 -6.01 -14.96 -4.94
C CYS A 281 -7.30 -14.14 -4.76
N VAL A 282 -7.97 -14.28 -3.60
CA VAL A 282 -9.18 -13.51 -3.26
C VAL A 282 -8.94 -12.01 -3.41
N SER A 283 -7.86 -11.52 -2.80
CA SER A 283 -7.54 -10.10 -2.79
C SER A 283 -7.20 -9.56 -4.19
N ALA A 284 -6.53 -10.35 -5.04
CA ALA A 284 -6.19 -9.95 -6.41
C ALA A 284 -7.44 -9.85 -7.31
N VAL A 285 -8.34 -10.83 -7.22
CA VAL A 285 -9.61 -10.82 -7.97
C VAL A 285 -10.47 -9.64 -7.52
N GLN A 286 -10.64 -9.44 -6.21
CA GLN A 286 -11.44 -8.34 -5.67
C GLN A 286 -10.86 -6.96 -6.06
N ALA A 287 -9.55 -6.78 -5.94
CA ALA A 287 -8.91 -5.52 -6.30
C ALA A 287 -9.04 -5.23 -7.80
N THR A 288 -8.94 -6.25 -8.66
CA THR A 288 -9.15 -6.10 -10.10
C THR A 288 -10.58 -5.70 -10.42
N ALA A 289 -11.57 -6.37 -9.82
CA ALA A 289 -12.98 -6.09 -10.08
C ALA A 289 -13.41 -4.71 -9.55
N ARG A 290 -12.96 -4.32 -8.35
CA ARG A 290 -13.49 -3.14 -7.64
C ARG A 290 -12.63 -1.88 -7.77
N THR A 291 -11.32 -2.04 -7.98
CA THR A 291 -10.38 -0.92 -7.89
C THR A 291 -9.71 -0.62 -9.22
N TYR A 292 -9.11 -1.64 -9.86
CA TYR A 292 -8.23 -1.41 -11.02
C TYR A 292 -8.95 -1.51 -12.37
N GLY A 293 -10.02 -2.30 -12.44
CA GLY A 293 -10.83 -2.48 -13.65
C GLY A 293 -10.27 -3.51 -14.63
N SER A 294 -10.87 -3.55 -15.82
CA SER A 294 -10.66 -4.62 -16.82
C SER A 294 -9.22 -4.77 -17.29
N ARG A 295 -8.42 -3.69 -17.28
CA ARG A 295 -7.02 -3.72 -17.73
C ARG A 295 -6.14 -4.67 -16.92
N LEU A 296 -6.47 -4.93 -15.65
CA LEU A 296 -5.67 -5.82 -14.79
C LEU A 296 -6.11 -7.30 -14.88
N ARG A 297 -7.19 -7.62 -15.60
CA ARG A 297 -7.76 -8.99 -15.66
C ARG A 297 -6.74 -10.02 -16.15
N ASP A 298 -6.11 -9.77 -17.29
CA ASP A 298 -5.15 -10.70 -17.91
C ASP A 298 -3.97 -11.01 -16.97
N ALA A 299 -3.44 -9.97 -16.31
CA ALA A 299 -2.33 -10.16 -15.38
C ALA A 299 -2.76 -10.92 -14.11
N THR A 300 -3.99 -10.69 -13.65
CA THR A 300 -4.56 -11.43 -12.52
C THR A 300 -4.80 -12.89 -12.87
N GLU A 301 -5.40 -13.18 -14.02
CA GLU A 301 -5.61 -14.56 -14.48
C GLU A 301 -4.28 -15.28 -14.70
N ALA A 302 -3.26 -14.60 -15.22
CA ALA A 302 -1.92 -15.16 -15.35
C ALA A 302 -1.30 -15.52 -13.98
N MET A 303 -1.53 -14.70 -12.94
CA MET A 303 -1.13 -15.01 -11.56
C MET A 303 -1.83 -16.27 -11.05
N LEU A 304 -3.15 -16.39 -11.28
CA LEU A 304 -3.93 -17.56 -10.87
C LEU A 304 -3.51 -18.83 -11.62
N ALA A 305 -3.25 -18.73 -12.93
CA ALA A 305 -2.71 -19.82 -13.73
C ALA A 305 -1.39 -20.35 -13.16
N ARG A 306 -0.50 -19.44 -12.72
CA ARG A 306 0.77 -19.80 -12.09
C ARG A 306 0.62 -20.55 -10.77
N VAL A 307 -0.41 -20.22 -9.98
CA VAL A 307 -0.70 -20.96 -8.73
C VAL A 307 -0.92 -22.44 -9.05
N ARG A 308 -1.71 -22.73 -10.10
CA ARG A 308 -1.97 -24.10 -10.56
C ARG A 308 -0.75 -24.75 -11.19
N GLU A 309 -0.05 -24.06 -12.10
CA GLU A 309 1.14 -24.59 -12.79
C GLU A 309 2.26 -25.00 -11.83
N ARG A 310 2.35 -24.35 -10.67
CA ARG A 310 3.36 -24.61 -9.65
C ARG A 310 2.81 -25.30 -8.40
N SER A 311 1.57 -25.78 -8.45
CA SER A 311 0.90 -26.47 -7.33
C SER A 311 1.04 -25.72 -6.00
N LEU A 312 0.90 -24.40 -6.02
CA LEU A 312 1.09 -23.55 -4.83
C LEU A 312 -0.15 -23.53 -3.92
N SER A 313 -1.32 -23.88 -4.45
CA SER A 313 -2.56 -24.02 -3.72
C SER A 313 -3.62 -24.69 -4.59
N ASP A 314 -4.45 -25.53 -3.97
CA ASP A 314 -5.64 -26.13 -4.59
C ASP A 314 -6.93 -25.42 -4.17
N ALA A 315 -6.82 -24.23 -3.56
CA ALA A 315 -7.97 -23.48 -3.07
C ALA A 315 -8.90 -23.04 -4.23
N PRO A 316 -10.23 -23.25 -4.13
CA PRO A 316 -11.18 -22.86 -5.18
C PRO A 316 -11.12 -21.36 -5.55
N GLU A 317 -10.76 -20.50 -4.61
CA GLU A 317 -10.63 -19.05 -4.83
C GLU A 317 -9.47 -18.68 -5.77
N CYS A 318 -8.55 -19.60 -6.02
CA CYS A 318 -7.50 -19.45 -7.03
C CYS A 318 -7.89 -20.03 -8.40
N GLY A 319 -9.11 -20.56 -8.53
CA GLY A 319 -9.60 -21.27 -9.72
C GLY A 319 -9.76 -20.37 -10.95
N LEU A 320 -9.60 -21.00 -12.12
CA LEU A 320 -9.88 -20.41 -13.44
C LEU A 320 -11.01 -21.18 -14.13
N PRO A 321 -11.84 -20.53 -14.98
CA PRO A 321 -11.82 -19.09 -15.30
C PRO A 321 -12.43 -18.23 -14.18
N VAL A 322 -12.00 -16.96 -14.08
CA VAL A 322 -12.59 -15.98 -13.16
C VAL A 322 -13.88 -15.42 -13.77
N ARG A 323 -14.93 -15.27 -12.95
CA ARG A 323 -16.13 -14.52 -13.31
C ARG A 323 -15.98 -13.08 -12.80
N TRP A 324 -15.84 -12.13 -13.72
CA TRP A 324 -15.58 -10.72 -13.44
C TRP A 324 -16.83 -9.89 -13.18
#